data_AF-A0A5C5W8G2-F1
#
_entry.id   AF-A0A5C5W8G2-F1
#
_cell.length_a   1.000
_cell.length_b   1.000
_cell.length_c   1.000
_cell.angle_alpha   90.00
_cell.angle_beta   90.00
_cell.angle_gamma   90.00
#
_symmetry.space_group_name_H-M   'P 1'
#
loop_
_entity.id
_entity.type
_entity.pdbx_description
1 polymer ?
#
loop_
_entity_poly.entity_id
_entity_poly.type
_entity_poly.pdbx_seq_one_letter_code
_entity_poly.pdbx_strand_id
1 'polypeptide(L)'
;MPTASSVLREGTTDSSSATRGPLSLTGGCDLPTAAEIGALLLRLYFGFVICWAAGISKFPLDAWFADQVRDLGFPAPTFFAWMAAMSEVAGGVLLLLGLATRPAALLLAITLGVASFGHHKIPLLSIYTSQHITLQYFWVYLFFFFAGAGRLSLDGFLRRRHAIAAGLTVAIVGLLALACGARVGEPQQQASTIEEASTIALAGSFNDWSLSATPMDREGDTWTATIVTTEPGPIEFKFVAEENWQLAAGENDQSDARFPLTGTADPGAQAANVSAYLPTAGPYRVTLSTPDLSYRLEQVSETQPPNDGTASDQEPAVSVEE
;
A
#
# COMPACT_ATOMS: atom_id res chain seq x y z
N MET A 1 -37.63 25.38 78.89
CA MET A 1 -36.78 25.50 77.69
C MET A 1 -36.03 26.83 77.77
N PRO A 2 -34.71 26.81 78.01
CA PRO A 2 -33.89 28.00 77.89
C PRO A 2 -32.68 27.82 76.94
N THR A 3 -32.44 28.90 76.18
CA THR A 3 -31.14 29.59 75.92
C THR A 3 -29.99 28.98 75.11
N ALA A 4 -29.33 29.93 74.43
CA ALA A 4 -28.33 29.80 73.38
C ALA A 4 -26.86 29.78 73.85
N SER A 5 -25.99 29.44 72.89
CA SER A 5 -24.60 29.89 72.69
C SER A 5 -23.49 29.39 73.61
N SER A 6 -22.55 28.62 73.04
CA SER A 6 -21.12 28.81 73.33
C SER A 6 -20.26 28.44 72.12
N VAL A 7 -19.53 29.43 71.62
CA VAL A 7 -18.37 29.34 70.70
C VAL A 7 -17.16 28.80 71.46
N LEU A 8 -16.33 27.93 70.86
CA LEU A 8 -14.86 27.80 71.01
C LEU A 8 -14.39 26.67 70.05
N ARG A 9 -13.76 26.95 68.89
CA ARG A 9 -12.34 27.27 68.58
C ARG A 9 -11.48 26.03 68.25
N GLU A 10 -10.67 26.19 67.20
CA GLU A 10 -9.95 25.22 66.37
C GLU A 10 -9.00 24.25 67.09
N GLY A 11 -8.80 23.10 66.43
CA GLY A 11 -7.65 22.22 66.63
C GLY A 11 -7.30 21.50 65.32
N THR A 12 -6.46 22.13 64.50
CA THR A 12 -5.72 21.50 63.42
C THR A 12 -4.67 20.54 64.02
N THR A 13 -4.72 19.27 63.66
CA THR A 13 -3.51 18.44 63.58
C THR A 13 -3.56 17.59 62.32
N ASP A 14 -2.67 17.96 61.42
CA ASP A 14 -2.25 17.23 60.24
C ASP A 14 -1.51 15.96 60.70
N SER A 15 -1.88 14.78 60.19
CA SER A 15 -0.94 13.66 60.09
C SER A 15 -1.41 12.65 59.04
N SER A 16 -0.75 12.77 57.88
CA SER A 16 -0.32 11.67 57.03
C SER A 16 -0.56 10.26 57.60
N SER A 17 -1.50 9.54 57.00
CA SER A 17 -1.32 8.10 56.79
C SER A 17 -1.80 7.77 55.38
N ALA A 18 -0.90 7.98 54.42
CA ALA A 18 -0.96 7.30 53.15
C ALA A 18 -0.86 5.80 53.44
N THR A 19 -2.02 5.15 53.59
CA THR A 19 -2.13 3.69 53.62
C THR A 19 -1.76 3.19 52.24
N ARG A 20 -0.44 3.05 52.00
CA ARG A 20 0.07 2.20 50.92
C ARG A 20 -0.41 0.79 51.24
N GLY A 21 -1.58 0.44 50.71
CA GLY A 21 -2.04 -0.94 50.62
C GLY A 21 -0.92 -1.79 50.02
N PRO A 22 -0.78 -3.04 50.46
CA PRO A 22 0.40 -3.84 50.18
C PRO A 22 0.60 -3.93 48.67
N LEU A 23 1.83 -3.66 48.23
CA LEU A 23 2.32 -4.08 46.92
C LEU A 23 2.00 -5.57 46.80
N SER A 24 0.96 -5.89 46.02
CA SER A 24 0.56 -7.26 45.71
C SER A 24 1.62 -7.88 44.80
N LEU A 25 2.75 -8.25 45.41
CA LEU A 25 3.79 -9.11 44.85
C LEU A 25 3.36 -10.58 44.94
N THR A 26 2.12 -10.86 44.56
CA THR A 26 1.63 -12.21 44.38
C THR A 26 1.76 -12.55 42.90
N GLY A 27 2.86 -13.23 42.56
CA GLY A 27 2.92 -14.10 41.38
C GLY A 27 1.97 -15.28 41.57
N GLY A 28 0.67 -14.99 41.68
CA GLY A 28 -0.37 -15.99 41.72
C GLY A 28 -0.47 -16.65 40.35
N CYS A 29 -0.57 -17.97 40.32
CA CYS A 29 -1.03 -18.69 39.15
C CYS A 29 -2.51 -18.36 38.95
N ASP A 30 -2.83 -17.17 38.44
CA ASP A 30 -4.18 -16.81 38.04
C ASP A 30 -4.58 -17.77 36.92
N LEU A 31 -5.42 -18.76 37.26
CA LEU A 31 -5.99 -19.66 36.28
C LEU A 31 -6.68 -18.83 35.18
N PRO A 32 -6.62 -19.27 33.92
CA PRO A 32 -7.27 -18.55 32.85
C PRO A 32 -8.78 -18.46 33.12
N THR A 33 -9.34 -17.27 32.92
CA THR A 33 -10.78 -17.05 33.10
C THR A 33 -11.55 -17.90 32.10
N ALA A 34 -12.77 -18.33 32.43
CA ALA A 34 -13.64 -19.07 31.51
C ALA A 34 -13.78 -18.39 30.13
N ALA A 35 -13.82 -17.05 30.10
CA ALA A 35 -13.84 -16.27 28.87
C ALA A 35 -12.57 -16.43 28.01
N GLU A 36 -11.40 -16.58 28.63
CA GLU A 36 -10.12 -16.76 27.93
C GLU A 36 -10.01 -18.16 27.34
N ILE A 37 -10.47 -19.16 28.09
CA ILE A 37 -10.58 -20.55 27.62
C ILE A 37 -11.57 -20.61 26.45
N GLY A 38 -12.74 -19.97 26.58
CA GLY A 38 -13.74 -19.89 25.51
C GLY A 38 -13.19 -19.22 24.25
N ALA A 39 -12.51 -18.08 24.40
CA ALA A 39 -11.87 -17.40 23.28
C ALA A 39 -10.74 -18.21 22.63
N LEU A 40 -9.98 -19.00 23.41
CA LEU A 40 -8.98 -19.93 22.88
C LEU A 40 -9.64 -21.05 22.07
N LEU A 41 -10.66 -21.72 22.63
CA LEU A 41 -11.36 -22.80 21.96
C LEU A 41 -12.03 -22.35 20.66
N LEU A 42 -12.70 -21.20 20.68
CA LEU A 42 -13.26 -20.58 19.48
C LEU A 42 -12.18 -20.34 18.44
N ARG A 43 -11.01 -19.84 18.85
CA ARG A 43 -9.92 -19.54 17.92
C ARG A 43 -9.32 -20.78 17.28
N LEU A 44 -9.08 -21.81 18.09
CA LEU A 44 -8.55 -23.08 17.62
C LEU A 44 -9.53 -23.73 16.64
N TYR A 45 -10.82 -23.79 16.98
CA TYR A 45 -11.84 -24.38 16.12
C TYR A 45 -12.03 -23.58 14.83
N PHE A 46 -12.36 -22.29 14.91
CA PHE A 46 -12.68 -21.48 13.72
C PHE A 46 -11.44 -21.13 12.88
N GLY A 47 -10.26 -21.06 13.48
CA GLY A 47 -8.98 -20.93 12.77
C GLY A 47 -8.60 -22.22 12.05
N PHE A 48 -8.78 -23.38 12.70
CA PHE A 48 -8.54 -24.68 12.07
C PHE A 48 -9.51 -24.95 10.92
N VAL A 49 -10.81 -24.77 11.14
CA VAL A 49 -11.82 -25.11 10.14
C VAL A 49 -11.68 -24.24 8.90
N ILE A 50 -11.42 -22.93 9.02
CA ILE A 50 -11.24 -22.11 7.83
C ILE A 50 -9.94 -22.44 7.09
N CYS A 51 -8.86 -22.71 7.81
CA CYS A 51 -7.60 -23.11 7.19
C CYS A 51 -7.74 -24.46 6.47
N TRP A 52 -8.36 -25.43 7.11
CA TRP A 52 -8.41 -26.82 6.63
C TRP A 52 -9.56 -27.06 5.66
N ALA A 53 -10.79 -26.71 6.05
CA ALA A 53 -11.98 -27.06 5.31
C ALA A 53 -12.29 -26.08 4.18
N ALA A 54 -11.93 -24.80 4.31
CA ALA A 54 -12.19 -23.79 3.28
C ALA A 54 -10.94 -23.43 2.47
N GLY A 55 -9.81 -23.16 3.14
CA GLY A 55 -8.59 -22.70 2.50
C GLY A 55 -7.87 -23.80 1.73
N ILE A 56 -7.43 -24.86 2.42
CA ILE A 56 -6.65 -25.95 1.80
C ILE A 56 -7.45 -26.69 0.73
N SER A 57 -8.76 -26.84 0.90
CA SER A 57 -9.63 -27.50 -0.08
C SER A 57 -9.76 -26.76 -1.41
N LYS A 58 -9.34 -25.48 -1.46
CA LYS A 58 -9.30 -24.67 -2.69
C LYS A 58 -7.98 -24.80 -3.45
N PHE A 59 -7.04 -25.64 -3.00
CA PHE A 59 -5.76 -25.86 -3.66
C PHE A 59 -5.67 -27.25 -4.31
N PRO A 60 -5.23 -27.34 -5.58
CA PRO A 60 -4.92 -26.23 -6.50
C PRO A 60 -6.18 -25.42 -6.91
N LEU A 61 -5.99 -24.16 -7.30
CA LEU A 61 -7.10 -23.26 -7.60
C LEU A 61 -7.84 -23.70 -8.87
N ASP A 62 -9.05 -24.25 -8.70
CA ASP A 62 -9.89 -24.71 -9.80
C ASP A 62 -10.57 -23.56 -10.57
N ALA A 63 -10.90 -23.81 -11.84
CA ALA A 63 -11.57 -22.85 -12.72
C ALA A 63 -12.92 -22.35 -12.16
N TRP A 64 -13.70 -23.23 -11.51
CA TRP A 64 -15.02 -22.88 -10.97
C TRP A 64 -14.96 -21.75 -9.93
N PHE A 65 -13.87 -21.65 -9.17
CA PHE A 65 -13.73 -20.62 -8.14
C PHE A 65 -13.34 -19.26 -8.75
N ALA A 66 -12.49 -19.27 -9.78
CA ALA A 66 -12.18 -18.08 -10.57
C ALA A 66 -13.44 -17.55 -11.30
N ASP A 67 -14.28 -18.45 -11.83
CA ASP A 67 -15.56 -18.08 -12.45
C ASP A 67 -16.52 -17.47 -11.42
N GLN A 68 -16.56 -18.01 -10.20
CA GLN A 68 -17.37 -17.45 -9.12
C GLN A 68 -16.94 -16.02 -8.75
N VAL A 69 -15.63 -15.74 -8.75
CA VAL A 69 -15.08 -14.39 -8.52
C VAL A 69 -15.33 -13.47 -9.72
N ARG A 70 -15.38 -14.01 -10.94
CA ARG A 70 -15.76 -13.28 -12.15
C ARG A 70 -17.22 -12.83 -12.10
N ASP A 71 -18.12 -13.70 -11.66
CA ASP A 71 -19.55 -13.40 -11.51
C ASP A 71 -19.82 -12.31 -10.46
N LEU A 72 -18.89 -12.14 -9.50
CA LEU A 72 -18.90 -11.04 -8.53
C LEU A 72 -18.44 -9.70 -9.13
N GLY A 73 -17.89 -9.69 -10.36
CA GLY A 73 -17.48 -8.48 -11.07
C GLY A 73 -16.04 -8.02 -10.79
N PHE A 74 -15.17 -8.89 -10.26
CA PHE A 74 -13.76 -8.52 -10.03
C PHE A 74 -12.97 -8.43 -11.35
N PRO A 75 -12.10 -7.41 -11.51
CA PRO A 75 -11.39 -7.15 -12.77
C PRO A 75 -10.32 -8.21 -13.11
N ALA A 76 -9.80 -8.93 -12.12
CA ALA A 76 -8.82 -10.01 -12.29
C ALA A 76 -9.23 -11.26 -11.49
N PRO A 77 -10.20 -12.06 -11.98
CA PRO A 77 -10.86 -13.09 -11.17
C PRO A 77 -9.93 -14.15 -10.61
N THR A 78 -8.98 -14.62 -11.41
CA THR A 78 -7.99 -15.63 -10.99
C THR A 78 -7.08 -15.10 -9.89
N PHE A 79 -6.61 -13.85 -9.99
CA PHE A 79 -5.78 -13.23 -8.96
C PHE A 79 -6.54 -13.07 -7.64
N PHE A 80 -7.77 -12.55 -7.68
CA PHE A 80 -8.58 -12.38 -6.48
C PHE A 80 -9.03 -13.72 -5.86
N ALA A 81 -9.24 -14.76 -6.68
CA ALA A 81 -9.48 -16.11 -6.20
C ALA A 81 -8.26 -16.67 -5.44
N TRP A 82 -7.05 -16.49 -5.96
CA TRP A 82 -5.82 -16.84 -5.23
C TRP A 82 -5.68 -16.07 -3.92
N MET A 83 -5.94 -14.76 -3.93
CA MET A 83 -5.92 -13.92 -2.72
C MET A 83 -6.93 -14.38 -1.67
N ALA A 84 -8.15 -14.75 -2.07
CA ALA A 84 -9.19 -15.24 -1.18
C ALA A 84 -8.85 -16.63 -0.59
N ALA A 85 -8.31 -17.54 -1.40
CA ALA A 85 -7.86 -18.84 -0.90
C ALA A 85 -6.66 -18.72 0.05
N MET A 86 -5.70 -17.84 -0.27
CA MET A 86 -4.54 -17.55 0.56
C MET A 86 -4.91 -16.84 1.86
N SER A 87 -5.87 -15.90 1.84
CA SER A 87 -6.32 -15.23 3.06
C SER A 87 -7.00 -16.19 4.04
N GLU A 88 -7.73 -17.19 3.55
CA GLU A 88 -8.35 -18.22 4.39
C GLU A 88 -7.32 -19.14 5.04
N VAL A 89 -6.29 -19.56 4.30
CA VAL A 89 -5.20 -20.39 4.86
C VAL A 89 -4.33 -19.57 5.81
N ALA A 90 -3.71 -18.49 5.32
CA ALA A 90 -2.77 -17.69 6.12
C ALA A 90 -3.47 -17.01 7.30
N GLY A 91 -4.65 -16.42 7.07
CA GLY A 91 -5.47 -15.83 8.11
C GLY A 91 -5.94 -16.87 9.13
N GLY A 92 -6.32 -18.06 8.67
CA GLY A 92 -6.71 -19.18 9.54
C GLY A 92 -5.57 -19.65 10.44
N VAL A 93 -4.36 -19.80 9.91
CA VAL A 93 -3.15 -20.15 10.69
C VAL A 93 -2.79 -19.07 11.70
N LEU A 94 -2.76 -17.79 11.27
CA LEU A 94 -2.47 -16.66 12.15
C LEU A 94 -3.50 -16.57 13.29
N LEU A 95 -4.77 -16.75 12.96
CA LEU A 95 -5.84 -16.81 13.94
C LEU A 95 -5.62 -18.01 14.87
N LEU A 96 -5.44 -19.24 14.37
CA LEU A 96 -5.23 -20.44 15.19
C LEU A 96 -4.10 -20.27 16.22
N LEU A 97 -2.98 -19.69 15.80
CA LEU A 97 -1.83 -19.39 16.66
C LEU A 97 -2.09 -18.22 17.62
N GLY A 98 -3.06 -17.37 17.31
CA GLY A 98 -3.31 -16.11 18.00
C GLY A 98 -2.16 -15.13 17.78
N LEU A 99 -1.62 -15.09 16.57
CA LEU A 99 -0.59 -14.15 16.12
C LEU A 99 -1.23 -13.10 15.21
N ALA A 100 -0.98 -11.81 15.46
CA ALA A 100 -1.59 -10.71 14.71
C ALA A 100 -3.12 -10.89 14.60
N THR A 101 -3.77 -11.28 15.71
CA THR A 101 -5.15 -11.80 15.69
C THR A 101 -6.16 -10.79 15.12
N ARG A 102 -5.96 -9.49 15.36
CA ARG A 102 -6.85 -8.44 14.87
C ARG A 102 -6.80 -8.28 13.34
N PRO A 103 -5.64 -8.02 12.71
CA PRO A 103 -5.57 -7.92 11.25
C PRO A 103 -5.92 -9.25 10.56
N ALA A 104 -5.54 -10.41 11.13
CA ALA A 104 -5.93 -11.71 10.58
C ALA A 104 -7.45 -11.90 10.57
N ALA A 105 -8.12 -11.58 11.69
CA ALA A 105 -9.58 -11.67 11.79
C ALA A 105 -10.30 -10.68 10.87
N LEU A 106 -9.76 -9.47 10.67
CA LEU A 106 -10.35 -8.50 9.73
C LEU A 106 -10.30 -9.03 8.29
N LEU A 107 -9.16 -9.56 7.85
CA LEU A 107 -9.02 -10.13 6.51
C LEU A 107 -10.00 -11.29 6.29
N LEU A 108 -10.10 -12.21 7.25
CA LEU A 108 -11.06 -13.33 7.20
C LEU A 108 -12.52 -12.84 7.18
N ALA A 109 -12.84 -11.80 7.96
CA ALA A 109 -14.17 -11.20 7.94
C ALA A 109 -14.49 -10.56 6.58
N ILE A 110 -13.53 -9.88 5.93
CA ILE A 110 -13.75 -9.33 4.59
C ILE A 110 -14.00 -10.44 3.57
N THR A 111 -13.16 -11.49 3.55
CA THR A 111 -13.31 -12.60 2.60
C THR A 111 -14.66 -13.28 2.75
N LEU A 112 -15.09 -13.58 3.99
CA LEU A 112 -16.38 -14.22 4.21
C LEU A 112 -17.58 -13.27 4.11
N GLY A 113 -17.37 -11.97 4.33
CA GLY A 113 -18.37 -10.94 4.06
C GLY A 113 -18.67 -10.86 2.56
N VAL A 114 -17.63 -10.80 1.71
CA VAL A 114 -17.80 -10.82 0.25
C VAL A 114 -18.50 -12.10 -0.21
N ALA A 115 -18.13 -13.27 0.34
CA ALA A 115 -18.79 -14.52 0.03
C ALA A 115 -20.28 -14.54 0.47
N SER A 116 -20.57 -14.06 1.69
CA SER A 116 -21.93 -14.06 2.24
C SER A 116 -22.87 -13.07 1.54
N PHE A 117 -22.40 -11.84 1.31
CA PHE A 117 -23.23 -10.75 0.78
C PHE A 117 -23.16 -10.65 -0.74
N GLY A 118 -22.00 -10.90 -1.34
CA GLY A 118 -21.81 -10.85 -2.79
C GLY A 118 -22.34 -12.10 -3.47
N HIS A 119 -21.82 -13.27 -3.09
CA HIS A 119 -22.12 -14.52 -3.80
C HIS A 119 -23.44 -15.13 -3.35
N HIS A 120 -23.61 -15.34 -2.04
CA HIS A 120 -24.82 -15.97 -1.50
C HIS A 120 -25.99 -14.99 -1.28
N LYS A 121 -25.74 -13.68 -1.38
CA LYS A 121 -26.74 -12.60 -1.23
C LYS A 121 -27.61 -12.75 0.03
N ILE A 122 -26.98 -13.17 1.14
CA ILE A 122 -27.67 -13.46 2.39
C ILE A 122 -27.93 -12.14 3.14
N PRO A 123 -29.15 -11.87 3.62
CA PRO A 123 -29.41 -10.74 4.51
C PRO A 123 -28.61 -10.84 5.81
N LEU A 124 -28.11 -9.72 6.34
CA LEU A 124 -27.22 -9.64 7.50
C LEU A 124 -27.68 -10.39 8.76
N LEU A 125 -28.99 -10.43 8.99
CA LEU A 125 -29.62 -11.08 10.15
C LEU A 125 -30.36 -12.38 9.79
N SER A 126 -30.14 -12.93 8.59
CA SER A 126 -30.81 -14.15 8.15
C SER A 126 -30.26 -15.39 8.87
N ILE A 127 -31.15 -16.17 9.47
CA ILE A 127 -30.81 -17.40 10.20
C ILE A 127 -31.25 -18.66 9.43
N TYR A 128 -32.10 -18.52 8.40
CA TYR A 128 -32.78 -19.64 7.72
C TYR A 128 -32.29 -19.94 6.30
N THR A 129 -31.21 -19.29 5.85
CA THR A 129 -30.68 -19.49 4.48
C THR A 129 -29.76 -20.71 4.42
N SER A 130 -29.73 -21.44 3.30
CA SER A 130 -28.89 -22.66 3.13
C SER A 130 -27.39 -22.43 3.35
N GLN A 131 -26.91 -21.19 3.22
CA GLN A 131 -25.49 -20.80 3.35
C GLN A 131 -25.22 -19.97 4.63
N HIS A 132 -26.07 -20.10 5.66
CA HIS A 132 -25.93 -19.38 6.93
C HIS A 132 -24.60 -19.65 7.65
N ILE A 133 -23.91 -20.75 7.36
CA ILE A 133 -22.60 -21.09 7.93
C ILE A 133 -21.55 -20.02 7.59
N THR A 134 -21.49 -19.54 6.34
CA THR A 134 -20.52 -18.51 5.93
C THR A 134 -20.73 -17.20 6.70
N LEU A 135 -22.01 -16.84 6.93
CA LEU A 135 -22.39 -15.65 7.70
C LEU A 135 -22.07 -15.80 9.20
N GLN A 136 -22.17 -17.01 9.77
CA GLN A 136 -21.77 -17.26 11.16
C GLN A 136 -20.27 -17.07 11.37
N TYR A 137 -19.45 -17.54 10.42
CA TYR A 137 -18.00 -17.37 10.48
C TYR A 137 -17.62 -15.88 10.36
N PHE A 138 -18.29 -15.13 9.49
CA PHE A 138 -18.14 -13.67 9.41
C PHE A 138 -18.30 -13.00 10.79
N TRP A 139 -19.37 -13.34 11.53
CA TRP A 139 -19.60 -12.78 12.87
C TRP A 139 -18.56 -13.20 13.91
N VAL A 140 -18.07 -14.44 13.84
CA VAL A 140 -17.01 -14.92 14.74
C VAL A 140 -15.69 -14.18 14.49
N TYR A 141 -15.35 -13.91 13.23
CA TYR A 141 -14.13 -13.14 12.91
C TYR A 141 -14.28 -11.68 13.30
N LEU A 142 -15.46 -11.10 13.16
CA LEU A 142 -15.73 -9.76 13.66
C LEU A 142 -15.57 -9.68 15.19
N PHE A 143 -16.01 -10.72 15.93
CA PHE A 143 -15.73 -10.84 17.36
C PHE A 143 -14.22 -10.81 17.66
N PHE A 144 -13.41 -11.60 16.96
CA PHE A 144 -11.95 -11.62 17.18
C PHE A 144 -11.25 -10.33 16.75
N PHE A 145 -11.77 -9.61 15.76
CA PHE A 145 -11.28 -8.28 15.38
C PHE A 145 -11.40 -7.29 16.56
N PHE A 146 -12.57 -7.24 17.21
CA PHE A 146 -12.80 -6.33 18.34
C PHE A 146 -12.18 -6.85 19.66
N ALA A 147 -12.48 -8.10 20.03
CA ALA A 147 -12.04 -8.72 21.28
C ALA A 147 -10.54 -9.03 21.31
N GLY A 148 -9.93 -9.33 20.15
CA GLY A 148 -8.52 -9.67 20.03
C GLY A 148 -8.16 -11.09 20.48
N ALA A 149 -6.86 -11.31 20.70
CA ALA A 149 -6.26 -12.62 20.93
C ALA A 149 -6.41 -13.18 22.36
N GLY A 150 -6.86 -12.38 23.34
CA GLY A 150 -6.89 -12.81 24.75
C GLY A 150 -5.53 -13.21 25.34
N ARG A 151 -5.53 -13.59 26.63
CA ARG A 151 -4.32 -13.90 27.41
C ARG A 151 -3.63 -15.22 27.01
N LEU A 152 -4.40 -16.16 26.45
CA LEU A 152 -3.95 -17.45 25.91
C LEU A 152 -3.77 -17.34 24.38
N SER A 153 -2.77 -16.59 23.95
CA SER A 153 -2.40 -16.43 22.54
C SER A 153 -0.89 -16.28 22.41
N LEU A 154 -0.34 -16.59 21.24
CA LEU A 154 1.06 -16.26 20.96
C LEU A 154 1.31 -14.75 21.05
N ASP A 155 0.38 -13.90 20.61
CA ASP A 155 0.42 -12.45 20.83
C ASP A 155 0.53 -12.09 22.33
N GLY A 156 -0.24 -12.75 23.19
CA GLY A 156 -0.24 -12.55 24.64
C GLY A 156 1.00 -13.10 25.33
N PHE A 157 1.57 -14.19 24.84
CA PHE A 157 2.82 -14.78 25.33
C PHE A 157 4.05 -13.95 24.91
N LEU A 158 4.11 -13.51 23.64
CA LEU A 158 5.15 -12.62 23.14
C LEU A 158 5.11 -11.28 23.88
N ARG A 159 3.94 -10.65 24.06
CA ARG A 159 3.81 -9.37 24.78
C ARG A 159 4.26 -9.44 26.25
N ARG A 160 4.16 -10.60 26.90
CA ARG A 160 4.71 -10.84 28.25
C ARG A 160 6.23 -11.04 28.26
N ARG A 161 6.81 -11.59 27.19
CA ARG A 161 8.28 -11.69 27.05
C ARG A 161 8.92 -10.39 26.56
N HIS A 162 8.20 -9.55 25.81
CA HIS A 162 8.68 -8.24 25.37
C HIS A 162 8.60 -7.13 26.43
N ALA A 163 8.18 -7.38 27.68
CA ALA A 163 8.52 -6.49 28.80
C ALA A 163 9.97 -6.69 29.30
N ILE A 164 10.63 -7.80 28.92
CA ILE A 164 12.07 -8.06 29.16
C ILE A 164 12.87 -8.03 27.84
N ALA A 165 12.24 -8.34 26.70
CA ALA A 165 12.81 -8.28 25.36
C ALA A 165 12.33 -7.07 24.52
N ALA A 166 11.75 -6.03 25.13
CA ALA A 166 11.66 -4.70 24.50
C ALA A 166 13.06 -4.11 24.27
N GLY A 167 14.07 -4.57 25.03
CA GLY A 167 15.46 -4.17 24.85
C GLY A 167 16.18 -4.80 23.66
N LEU A 168 15.73 -5.95 23.13
CA LEU A 168 16.49 -6.67 22.08
C LEU A 168 15.85 -6.61 20.68
N THR A 169 14.55 -6.40 20.54
CA THR A 169 13.91 -6.21 19.21
C THR A 169 14.06 -4.76 18.72
N VAL A 170 14.06 -3.78 19.62
CA VAL A 170 14.51 -2.41 19.31
C VAL A 170 16.01 -2.39 18.98
N ALA A 171 16.80 -3.28 19.58
CA ALA A 171 18.22 -3.40 19.25
C ALA A 171 18.47 -4.06 17.89
N ILE A 172 17.71 -5.06 17.43
CA ILE A 172 17.96 -5.71 16.12
C ILE A 172 17.34 -4.94 14.95
N VAL A 173 16.13 -4.38 15.12
CA VAL A 173 15.57 -3.43 14.14
C VAL A 173 16.37 -2.11 14.17
N GLY A 174 16.89 -1.72 15.34
CA GLY A 174 17.80 -0.58 15.49
C GLY A 174 19.21 -0.82 14.95
N LEU A 175 19.78 -2.03 15.03
CA LEU A 175 21.11 -2.35 14.46
C LEU A 175 21.03 -2.58 12.94
N LEU A 176 19.91 -3.13 12.44
CA LEU A 176 19.65 -3.21 10.99
C LEU A 176 19.34 -1.82 10.41
N ALA A 177 18.71 -0.92 11.18
CA ALA A 177 18.56 0.49 10.82
C ALA A 177 19.86 1.31 10.98
N LEU A 178 20.79 0.93 11.88
CA LEU A 178 22.10 1.59 12.01
C LEU A 178 23.16 1.06 11.03
N ALA A 179 23.05 -0.19 10.55
CA ALA A 179 23.95 -0.73 9.54
C ALA A 179 23.53 -0.33 8.11
N CYS A 180 22.27 0.06 7.91
CA CYS A 180 21.81 0.72 6.69
C CYS A 180 21.63 2.22 6.95
N GLY A 181 22.72 2.89 7.30
CA GLY A 181 22.80 4.35 7.33
C GLY A 181 22.73 4.94 5.93
N ALA A 182 21.54 4.94 5.31
CA ALA A 182 21.20 5.88 4.26
C ALA A 182 20.32 6.95 4.90
N ARG A 183 20.96 8.10 5.11
CA ARG A 183 20.45 9.36 5.64
C ARG A 183 18.99 9.56 5.23
N VAL A 184 18.06 9.46 6.20
CA VAL A 184 16.69 9.94 6.02
C VAL A 184 16.82 11.45 5.84
N GLY A 185 16.73 11.88 4.58
CA GLY A 185 16.61 13.29 4.22
C GLY A 185 15.38 13.87 4.90
N GLU A 186 15.46 15.16 5.22
CA GLU A 186 14.37 15.96 5.76
C GLU A 186 13.07 15.71 4.98
N PRO A 187 11.88 15.74 5.63
CA PRO A 187 10.62 15.52 4.95
C PRO A 187 10.49 16.50 3.79
N GLN A 188 10.62 15.99 2.57
CA GLN A 188 10.33 16.75 1.37
C GLN A 188 8.85 17.12 1.41
N GLN A 189 8.60 18.42 1.30
CA GLN A 189 7.28 19.00 1.19
C GLN A 189 6.63 18.41 -0.06
N GLN A 190 5.70 17.46 0.13
CA GLN A 190 4.99 16.83 -0.98
C GLN A 190 4.31 17.92 -1.81
N ALA A 191 4.66 18.00 -3.09
CA ALA A 191 4.13 19.00 -3.99
C ALA A 191 2.60 18.91 -4.03
N SER A 192 1.92 20.05 -3.89
CA SER A 192 0.46 20.10 -3.99
C SER A 192 -0.03 20.31 -5.42
N THR A 193 0.89 20.67 -6.32
CA THR A 193 0.63 20.93 -7.74
C THR A 193 1.78 20.38 -8.60
N ILE A 194 1.55 20.22 -9.91
CA ILE A 194 2.55 19.66 -10.84
C ILE A 194 3.74 20.62 -11.06
N GLU A 195 3.53 21.93 -10.90
CA GLU A 195 4.53 22.98 -11.05
C GLU A 195 5.61 22.92 -9.95
N GLU A 196 5.22 22.47 -8.75
CA GLU A 196 6.10 22.31 -7.58
C GLU A 196 6.72 20.91 -7.49
N ALA A 197 6.40 20.01 -8.43
CA ALA A 197 6.77 18.61 -8.36
C ALA A 197 8.29 18.38 -8.37
N SER A 198 8.72 17.39 -7.61
CA SER A 198 10.10 16.90 -7.56
C SER A 198 10.36 15.76 -8.55
N THR A 199 9.29 15.14 -9.04
CA THR A 199 9.31 14.09 -10.08
C THR A 199 8.13 14.25 -11.04
N ILE A 200 8.38 14.08 -12.35
CA ILE A 200 7.34 14.00 -13.37
C ILE A 200 7.65 12.80 -14.28
N ALA A 201 6.62 12.00 -14.57
CA ALA A 201 6.66 10.92 -15.55
C ALA A 201 5.81 11.28 -16.77
N LEU A 202 6.22 10.75 -17.92
CA LEU A 202 5.45 10.83 -19.16
C LEU A 202 4.73 9.49 -19.36
N ALA A 203 3.41 9.50 -19.25
CA ALA A 203 2.58 8.30 -19.41
C ALA A 203 1.76 8.40 -20.68
N GLY A 204 1.76 7.37 -21.52
CA GLY A 204 1.04 7.42 -22.78
C GLY A 204 0.87 6.07 -23.46
N SER A 205 0.27 6.09 -24.64
CA SER A 205 0.00 4.88 -25.43
C SER A 205 1.26 4.11 -25.84
N PHE A 206 2.41 4.77 -25.90
CA PHE A 206 3.70 4.17 -26.26
C PHE A 206 4.38 3.40 -25.11
N ASN A 207 3.89 3.54 -23.86
CA ASN A 207 4.44 2.86 -22.69
C ASN A 207 3.36 2.23 -21.80
N ASP A 208 2.19 1.92 -22.37
CA ASP A 208 1.03 1.34 -21.66
C ASP A 208 0.59 2.17 -20.43
N TRP A 209 0.71 3.50 -20.51
CA TRP A 209 0.39 4.44 -19.43
C TRP A 209 1.17 4.19 -18.13
N SER A 210 2.37 3.63 -18.22
CA SER A 210 3.22 3.32 -17.08
C SER A 210 4.06 4.51 -16.62
N LEU A 211 3.91 4.90 -15.35
CA LEU A 211 4.67 6.02 -14.74
C LEU A 211 6.14 5.70 -14.54
N SER A 212 6.49 4.41 -14.38
CA SER A 212 7.86 3.97 -14.18
C SER A 212 8.62 3.72 -15.48
N ALA A 213 7.91 3.64 -16.61
CA ALA A 213 8.52 3.32 -17.90
C ALA A 213 9.18 4.52 -18.57
N THR A 214 8.73 5.75 -18.28
CA THR A 214 9.29 6.97 -18.90
C THR A 214 9.31 8.13 -17.90
N PRO A 215 10.17 8.06 -16.86
CA PRO A 215 10.45 9.22 -16.01
C PRO A 215 11.09 10.35 -16.84
N MET A 216 10.81 11.61 -16.49
CA MET A 216 11.40 12.77 -17.16
C MET A 216 12.62 13.28 -16.38
N ASP A 217 13.65 13.72 -17.10
CA ASP A 217 14.84 14.36 -16.57
C ASP A 217 14.58 15.85 -16.34
N ARG A 218 14.97 16.38 -15.18
CA ARG A 218 14.78 17.79 -14.82
C ARG A 218 16.06 18.61 -15.00
N GLU A 219 15.97 19.68 -15.79
CA GLU A 219 16.99 20.72 -15.93
C GLU A 219 16.36 22.08 -15.58
N GLY A 220 16.59 22.56 -14.35
CA GLY A 220 15.96 23.78 -13.83
C GLY A 220 14.44 23.62 -13.72
N ASP A 221 13.71 24.40 -14.52
CA ASP A 221 12.24 24.40 -14.60
C ASP A 221 11.71 23.62 -15.81
N THR A 222 12.61 22.91 -16.52
CA THR A 222 12.29 22.14 -17.71
C THR A 222 12.45 20.65 -17.46
N TRP A 223 11.45 19.88 -17.84
CA TRP A 223 11.41 18.42 -17.78
C TRP A 223 11.50 17.85 -19.18
N THR A 224 12.33 16.84 -19.38
CA THR A 224 12.57 16.23 -20.70
C THR A 224 12.49 14.72 -20.64
N ALA A 225 11.78 14.09 -21.56
CA ALA A 225 11.83 12.64 -21.80
C ALA A 225 12.03 12.36 -23.28
N THR A 226 12.70 11.24 -23.58
CA THR A 226 12.81 10.74 -24.95
C THR A 226 12.00 9.46 -25.09
N ILE A 227 11.09 9.43 -26.05
CA ILE A 227 10.32 8.26 -26.43
C ILE A 227 10.85 7.73 -27.76
N VAL A 228 10.88 6.42 -27.94
CA VAL A 228 11.29 5.79 -29.20
C VAL A 228 10.12 4.99 -29.72
N THR A 229 9.66 5.32 -30.93
CA THR A 229 8.57 4.60 -31.58
C THR A 229 9.07 3.82 -32.79
N THR A 230 8.51 2.62 -32.99
CA THR A 230 8.91 1.71 -34.08
C THR A 230 8.12 1.95 -35.36
N GLU A 231 6.98 2.64 -35.28
CA GLU A 231 6.08 2.93 -36.40
C GLU A 231 5.52 4.36 -36.29
N PRO A 232 5.20 5.02 -37.42
CA PRO A 232 4.45 6.27 -37.40
C PRO A 232 3.01 6.02 -36.96
N GLY A 233 2.41 6.99 -36.26
CA GLY A 233 1.05 6.80 -35.78
C GLY A 233 0.62 7.79 -34.69
N PRO A 234 -0.67 7.73 -34.31
CA PRO A 234 -1.19 8.53 -33.23
C PRO A 234 -0.63 8.05 -31.89
N ILE A 235 -0.26 9.00 -31.05
CA ILE A 235 0.05 8.78 -29.64
C ILE A 235 -0.83 9.67 -28.78
N GLU A 236 -1.11 9.18 -27.58
CA GLU A 236 -1.72 9.98 -26.52
C GLU A 236 -0.82 9.95 -25.31
N PHE A 237 -0.72 11.06 -24.59
CA PHE A 237 0.06 11.11 -23.36
C PHE A 237 -0.44 12.15 -22.36
N LYS A 238 0.05 12.00 -21.12
CA LYS A 238 -0.10 12.92 -20.00
C LYS A 238 1.20 13.02 -19.22
N PHE A 239 1.40 14.17 -18.60
CA PHE A 239 2.43 14.37 -17.59
C PHE A 239 1.85 13.99 -16.24
N VAL A 240 2.58 13.26 -15.40
CA VAL A 240 2.10 12.84 -14.07
C VAL A 240 3.18 13.11 -13.04
N ALA A 241 2.88 14.01 -12.11
CA ALA A 241 3.78 14.32 -11.01
C ALA A 241 3.64 13.34 -9.84
N GLU A 242 4.75 13.07 -9.14
CA GLU A 242 4.79 12.36 -7.84
C GLU A 242 4.07 11.00 -7.84
N GLU A 243 4.09 10.30 -8.98
CA GLU A 243 3.36 9.04 -9.20
C GLU A 243 1.86 9.13 -8.87
N ASN A 244 1.30 10.34 -8.89
CA ASN A 244 -0.05 10.64 -8.45
C ASN A 244 -0.86 11.22 -9.60
N TRP A 245 -1.79 10.44 -10.14
CA TRP A 245 -2.69 10.87 -11.21
C TRP A 245 -3.55 12.10 -10.87
N GLN A 246 -3.71 12.45 -9.59
CA GLN A 246 -4.36 13.70 -9.19
C GLN A 246 -3.54 14.93 -9.57
N LEU A 247 -2.21 14.78 -9.70
CA LEU A 247 -1.25 15.77 -10.15
C LEU A 247 -0.85 15.54 -11.62
N ALA A 248 -1.75 14.96 -12.43
CA ALA A 248 -1.53 14.84 -13.86
C ALA A 248 -1.77 16.18 -14.57
N ALA A 249 -1.20 16.36 -15.75
CA ALA A 249 -1.53 17.45 -16.66
C ALA A 249 -1.67 16.93 -18.09
N GLY A 250 -2.63 17.49 -18.81
CA GLY A 250 -2.99 17.17 -20.19
C GLY A 250 -3.46 18.44 -20.92
N GLU A 251 -4.22 18.38 -22.00
CA GLU A 251 -4.68 19.60 -22.69
C GLU A 251 -6.15 19.47 -23.11
N ASN A 252 -7.02 20.31 -22.57
CA ASN A 252 -8.47 20.24 -22.84
C ASN A 252 -8.86 20.84 -24.20
N ASP A 253 -8.18 21.92 -24.59
CA ASP A 253 -8.52 22.73 -25.76
C ASP A 253 -7.45 22.64 -26.87
N GLN A 254 -6.95 21.43 -27.12
CA GLN A 254 -5.89 21.21 -28.10
C GLN A 254 -6.35 21.58 -29.52
N SER A 255 -5.63 22.53 -30.14
CA SER A 255 -6.00 23.10 -31.46
C SER A 255 -5.13 22.63 -32.62
N ASP A 256 -3.96 22.03 -32.34
CA ASP A 256 -3.05 21.47 -33.34
C ASP A 256 -2.42 20.17 -32.82
N ALA A 257 -2.17 19.23 -33.73
CA ALA A 257 -1.52 17.94 -33.46
C ALA A 257 -0.30 17.69 -34.38
N ARG A 258 0.10 18.70 -35.16
CA ARG A 258 1.19 18.64 -36.15
C ARG A 258 2.56 18.90 -35.50
N PHE A 259 3.59 18.37 -36.15
CA PHE A 259 4.97 18.41 -35.68
C PHE A 259 5.76 19.64 -36.17
N PRO A 260 6.61 20.25 -35.33
CA PRO A 260 6.76 20.00 -33.88
C PRO A 260 5.51 20.45 -33.13
N LEU A 261 5.02 19.59 -32.23
CA LEU A 261 3.82 19.89 -31.45
C LEU A 261 4.22 20.79 -30.28
N THR A 262 3.45 21.85 -30.04
CA THR A 262 3.59 22.72 -28.87
C THR A 262 2.22 23.07 -28.33
N GLY A 263 2.08 23.11 -27.02
CA GLY A 263 0.84 23.49 -26.35
C GLY A 263 1.07 23.92 -24.92
N THR A 264 -0.01 24.16 -24.19
CA THR A 264 0.00 24.45 -22.76
C THR A 264 -0.86 23.42 -22.05
N ALA A 265 -0.30 22.76 -21.05
CA ALA A 265 -1.00 21.73 -20.31
C ALA A 265 -1.88 22.33 -19.20
N ASP A 266 -3.09 21.82 -19.09
CA ASP A 266 -4.03 22.06 -18.00
C ASP A 266 -3.76 21.06 -16.86
N PRO A 267 -3.57 21.53 -15.62
CA PRO A 267 -3.35 20.65 -14.48
C PRO A 267 -4.65 19.96 -14.01
N GLY A 268 -4.50 18.76 -13.49
CA GLY A 268 -5.55 17.95 -12.88
C GLY A 268 -5.83 16.64 -13.63
N ALA A 269 -6.24 15.61 -12.87
CA ALA A 269 -6.58 14.27 -13.40
C ALA A 269 -7.60 14.30 -14.54
N GLN A 270 -8.51 15.27 -14.51
CA GLN A 270 -9.63 15.42 -15.45
C GLN A 270 -9.22 16.08 -16.77
N ALA A 271 -8.01 16.64 -16.88
CA ALA A 271 -7.53 17.22 -18.12
C ALA A 271 -7.54 16.14 -19.23
N ALA A 272 -7.89 16.50 -20.47
CA ALA A 272 -7.87 15.57 -21.58
C ALA A 272 -6.44 15.12 -21.94
N ASN A 273 -6.29 13.97 -22.60
CA ASN A 273 -4.98 13.50 -23.04
C ASN A 273 -4.44 14.41 -24.14
N VAL A 274 -3.13 14.68 -24.14
CA VAL A 274 -2.48 15.32 -25.28
C VAL A 274 -2.40 14.32 -26.42
N SER A 275 -2.91 14.68 -27.60
CA SER A 275 -2.89 13.81 -28.79
C SER A 275 -1.87 14.32 -29.81
N ALA A 276 -1.04 13.43 -30.36
CA ALA A 276 -0.05 13.78 -31.37
C ALA A 276 0.02 12.72 -32.47
N TYR A 277 0.38 13.09 -33.69
CA TYR A 277 0.62 12.13 -34.77
C TYR A 277 2.09 12.11 -35.17
N LEU A 278 2.81 11.04 -34.82
CA LEU A 278 4.24 10.90 -35.13
C LEU A 278 4.43 10.60 -36.62
N PRO A 279 5.13 11.46 -37.39
CA PRO A 279 5.25 11.31 -38.84
C PRO A 279 6.17 10.15 -39.28
N THR A 280 7.12 9.75 -38.44
CA THR A 280 8.10 8.69 -38.74
C THR A 280 8.41 7.87 -37.49
N ALA A 281 8.95 6.66 -37.66
CA ALA A 281 9.55 5.90 -36.57
C ALA A 281 10.87 6.57 -36.12
N GLY A 282 11.16 6.55 -34.82
CA GLY A 282 12.41 7.09 -34.29
C GLY A 282 12.26 7.74 -32.91
N PRO A 283 13.33 8.39 -32.43
CA PRO A 283 13.33 9.08 -31.15
C PRO A 283 12.65 10.45 -31.24
N TYR A 284 11.78 10.72 -30.27
CA TYR A 284 11.13 12.01 -30.08
C TYR A 284 11.38 12.51 -28.66
N ARG A 285 11.68 13.80 -28.55
CA ARG A 285 11.85 14.49 -27.28
C ARG A 285 10.56 15.18 -26.90
N VAL A 286 10.12 14.93 -25.67
CA VAL A 286 9.02 15.63 -25.02
C VAL A 286 9.59 16.52 -23.94
N THR A 287 9.26 17.79 -23.98
CA THR A 287 9.70 18.81 -23.02
C THR A 287 8.48 19.44 -22.36
N LEU A 288 8.54 19.66 -21.04
CA LEU A 288 7.53 20.39 -20.26
C LEU A 288 8.23 21.47 -19.42
N SER A 289 7.78 22.71 -19.51
CA SER A 289 8.18 23.84 -18.68
C SER A 289 7.18 24.00 -17.53
N THR A 290 7.59 23.87 -16.28
CA THR A 290 6.67 23.95 -15.13
C THR A 290 6.09 25.33 -14.80
N PRO A 291 6.77 26.48 -15.01
CA PRO A 291 6.24 27.79 -14.61
C PRO A 291 4.98 28.21 -15.35
N ASP A 292 4.83 27.75 -16.59
CA ASP A 292 3.73 28.09 -17.49
C ASP A 292 3.03 26.85 -18.08
N LEU A 293 3.45 25.65 -17.66
CA LEU A 293 2.99 24.36 -18.18
C LEU A 293 3.05 24.26 -19.71
N SER A 294 3.95 25.01 -20.36
CA SER A 294 4.14 24.89 -21.80
C SER A 294 4.91 23.61 -22.12
N TYR A 295 4.48 22.90 -23.16
CA TYR A 295 5.13 21.66 -23.57
C TYR A 295 5.48 21.67 -25.06
N ARG A 296 6.48 20.87 -25.43
CA ARG A 296 6.94 20.69 -26.81
C ARG A 296 7.24 19.22 -27.07
N LEU A 297 6.89 18.75 -28.25
CA LEU A 297 7.20 17.41 -28.73
C LEU A 297 7.84 17.53 -30.13
N GLU A 298 9.09 17.08 -30.26
CA GLU A 298 9.91 17.23 -31.46
C GLU A 298 10.73 15.98 -31.77
N GLN A 299 11.10 15.78 -33.03
CA GLN A 299 11.94 14.65 -33.44
C GLN A 299 13.41 14.93 -33.14
N VAL A 300 14.12 13.94 -32.58
CA VAL A 300 15.56 14.03 -32.36
C VAL A 300 16.29 13.30 -33.48
N SER A 301 17.35 13.91 -34.02
CA SER A 301 18.26 13.21 -34.93
C SER A 301 19.26 12.40 -34.11
N GLU A 302 19.39 11.07 -34.35
CA GLU A 302 20.49 10.29 -33.79
C GLU A 302 21.82 10.92 -34.19
N THR A 303 22.53 11.53 -33.24
CA THR A 303 23.87 12.06 -33.46
C THR A 303 24.82 11.48 -32.42
N GLN A 304 25.57 10.47 -32.88
CA GLN A 304 26.92 10.02 -32.52
C GLN A 304 27.26 9.76 -31.02
N PRO A 305 27.81 8.57 -30.66
CA PRO A 305 28.31 8.31 -29.31
C PRO A 305 29.48 9.26 -28.94
N PRO A 306 29.76 9.45 -27.64
CA PRO A 306 30.83 10.33 -27.19
C PRO A 306 32.18 9.85 -27.76
N ASN A 307 32.91 10.79 -28.36
CA ASN A 307 34.28 10.61 -28.82
C ASN A 307 35.13 10.07 -27.66
N ASP A 308 35.36 8.75 -27.61
CA ASP A 308 36.33 8.15 -26.72
C ASP A 308 37.70 8.56 -27.26
N GLY A 309 38.36 9.47 -26.55
CA GLY A 309 39.68 9.99 -26.89
C GLY A 309 40.78 8.93 -26.80
N THR A 310 40.67 7.84 -27.56
CA THR A 310 41.76 6.91 -27.83
C THR A 310 42.40 7.30 -29.16
N ALA A 311 43.42 8.13 -29.04
CA ALA A 311 44.45 8.23 -30.07
C ALA A 311 45.25 6.91 -30.09
N SER A 312 45.13 6.16 -31.18
CA SER A 312 46.10 5.16 -31.67
C SER A 312 45.57 4.65 -33.02
N ASP A 313 46.25 4.60 -34.14
CA ASP A 313 47.62 4.95 -34.50
C ASP A 313 47.59 5.25 -36.01
N GLN A 314 48.48 6.14 -36.44
CA GLN A 314 48.82 6.27 -37.86
C GLN A 314 49.50 4.98 -38.32
N GLU A 315 48.95 4.30 -39.31
CA GLU A 315 49.71 3.38 -40.15
C GLU A 315 50.03 4.10 -41.47
N PRO A 316 51.32 4.27 -41.85
CA PRO A 316 51.66 5.01 -43.04
C PRO A 316 51.50 4.16 -44.30
N ALA A 317 51.11 4.83 -45.38
CA ALA A 317 51.08 4.30 -46.72
C ALA A 317 52.43 3.68 -47.12
N VAL A 318 52.42 2.43 -47.58
CA VAL A 318 53.50 1.86 -48.40
C VAL A 318 52.99 1.69 -49.82
N SER A 319 53.37 2.64 -50.66
CA SER A 319 53.41 2.54 -52.10
C SER A 319 54.66 1.76 -52.53
N VAL A 320 54.50 0.67 -53.29
CA VAL A 320 55.50 0.19 -54.25
C VAL A 320 54.78 -0.42 -55.46
N GLU A 321 54.93 0.24 -56.60
CA GLU A 321 54.79 -0.33 -57.94
C GLU A 321 55.93 -1.35 -58.19
N GLU A 322 55.59 -2.56 -58.63
CA GLU A 322 56.00 -3.21 -59.89
C GLU A 322 55.37 -4.60 -60.02
#